data_AF-A0A5S4TDY6-F1
#
_entry.id   AF-A0A5S4TDY6-F1
#
_cell.length_a   1.000
_cell.length_b   1.000
_cell.length_c   1.000
_cell.angle_alpha   90.00
_cell.angle_beta   90.00
_cell.angle_gamma   90.00
#
_symmetry.space_group_name_H-M   'P 1'
#
loop_
_entity.id
_entity.type
_entity.pdbx_description
1 polymer ?
#
loop_
_entity_poly.entity_id
_entity_poly.type
_entity_poly.pdbx_seq_one_letter_code
_entity_poly.pdbx_strand_id
1 'polypeptide(L)'
;AEFVRYGVMHRNSYMDSPNLLEQTYRSKKQPNLFFAGQMTGVEGYVESAASGLVAGINAARLFKGESEAVFPETTAIGSLAHYITHADSKQFQPMNVNFGIIKELEGERIRDKKARYEKIAERALGDLEEFLTV
;
A
#
# COMPACT_ATOMS: atom_id res chain seq x y z
N ALA A 1 23.72 -18.59 -26.11
CA ALA A 1 22.40 -18.62 -25.48
C ALA A 1 21.36 -18.30 -26.54
N GLU A 2 20.28 -19.07 -26.62
CA GLU A 2 19.17 -18.81 -27.55
C GLU A 2 18.03 -18.16 -26.75
N PHE A 3 17.75 -16.89 -27.02
CA PHE A 3 16.74 -16.13 -26.29
C PHE A 3 15.39 -16.29 -26.99
N VAL A 4 14.49 -17.05 -26.38
CA VAL A 4 13.12 -17.29 -26.91
C VAL A 4 12.24 -16.04 -26.81
N ARG A 5 12.55 -15.13 -25.86
CA ARG A 5 11.89 -13.83 -25.71
C ARG A 5 12.84 -12.83 -25.04
N TYR A 6 12.98 -11.65 -25.64
CA TYR A 6 13.77 -10.56 -25.08
C TYR A 6 13.02 -9.84 -23.95
N GLY A 7 13.78 -9.24 -23.03
CA GLY A 7 13.22 -8.29 -22.07
C GLY A 7 12.64 -7.07 -22.78
N VAL A 8 11.56 -6.52 -22.23
CA VAL A 8 10.91 -5.30 -22.71
C VAL A 8 10.81 -4.33 -21.55
N MET A 9 11.16 -3.06 -21.80
CA MET A 9 10.81 -1.97 -20.89
C MET A 9 9.40 -1.50 -21.24
N HIS A 10 8.53 -1.45 -20.24
CA HIS A 10 7.15 -0.99 -20.41
C HIS A 10 7.00 0.42 -19.85
N ARG A 11 6.25 1.25 -20.57
CA ARG A 11 5.81 2.55 -20.08
C ARG A 11 4.64 2.33 -19.12
N ASN A 12 4.80 2.74 -17.87
CA ASN A 12 3.73 2.77 -16.88
C ASN A 12 3.18 4.19 -16.73
N SER A 13 1.86 4.33 -16.77
CA SER A 13 1.17 5.58 -16.45
C SER A 13 0.64 5.49 -15.02
N TYR A 14 1.16 6.35 -14.15
CA TYR A 14 0.74 6.48 -12.77
C TYR A 14 0.71 7.96 -12.39
N MET A 15 -0.08 8.29 -11.37
CA MET A 15 -0.26 9.66 -10.90
C MET A 15 0.73 9.99 -9.78
N ASP A 16 0.92 11.29 -9.52
CA ASP A 16 1.68 11.79 -8.37
C ASP A 16 0.87 11.62 -7.07
N SER A 17 0.68 10.36 -6.68
CA SER A 17 -0.17 9.96 -5.55
C SER A 17 0.19 10.65 -4.24
N PRO A 18 1.48 10.91 -3.88
CA PRO A 18 1.81 11.64 -2.66
C PRO A 18 1.12 13.01 -2.55
N ASN A 19 1.04 13.73 -3.66
CA ASN A 19 0.40 15.04 -3.70
C ASN A 19 -1.10 14.99 -3.96
N LEU A 20 -1.62 13.89 -4.50
CA LEU A 20 -2.99 13.81 -5.03
C LEU A 20 -3.95 12.98 -4.17
N LEU A 21 -3.44 12.01 -3.40
CA LEU A 21 -4.25 11.03 -2.68
C LEU A 21 -4.02 11.06 -1.17
N GLU A 22 -5.07 10.76 -0.42
CA GLU A 22 -5.02 10.38 0.99
C GLU A 22 -4.75 8.88 1.14
N GLN A 23 -4.32 8.43 2.33
CA GLN A 23 -4.04 7.00 2.61
C GLN A 23 -5.25 6.09 2.38
N THR A 24 -6.46 6.65 2.38
CA THR A 24 -7.70 5.96 2.01
C THR A 24 -7.92 5.83 0.51
N TYR A 25 -6.92 6.19 -0.30
CA TYR A 25 -6.97 6.28 -1.77
C TYR A 25 -7.99 7.29 -2.32
N ARG A 26 -8.49 8.17 -1.45
CA ARG A 26 -9.37 9.28 -1.80
C ARG A 26 -8.58 10.43 -2.42
N SER A 27 -9.15 11.10 -3.40
CA SER A 27 -8.59 12.35 -3.94
C SER A 27 -8.63 13.47 -2.90
N LYS A 28 -7.48 14.14 -2.71
CA LYS A 28 -7.36 15.35 -1.90
C LYS A 28 -8.20 16.52 -2.43
N LYS A 29 -8.46 16.54 -3.74
CA LYS A 29 -9.19 17.64 -4.42
C LYS A 29 -10.69 17.37 -4.58
N GLN A 30 -11.09 16.10 -4.67
CA GLN A 30 -12.48 15.69 -4.85
C GLN A 30 -12.84 14.56 -3.89
N PRO A 31 -13.45 14.85 -2.74
CA PRO A 31 -13.68 13.84 -1.69
C PRO A 31 -14.53 12.64 -2.12
N ASN A 32 -15.37 12.78 -3.16
CA ASN A 32 -16.20 11.69 -3.67
C ASN A 32 -15.49 10.82 -4.73
N LEU A 33 -14.21 11.07 -5.00
CA LEU A 33 -13.43 10.38 -6.01
C LEU A 33 -12.31 9.55 -5.37
N PHE A 34 -12.26 8.28 -5.73
CA PHE A 34 -11.25 7.32 -5.26
C PHE A 34 -10.50 6.72 -6.45
N PHE A 35 -9.24 6.37 -6.24
CA PHE A 35 -8.37 5.77 -7.26
C PHE A 35 -7.78 4.46 -6.74
N ALA A 36 -7.56 3.48 -7.61
CA ALA A 36 -6.99 2.19 -7.20
C ALA A 36 -6.24 1.53 -8.36
N GLY A 37 -5.46 0.50 -8.05
CA GLY A 37 -4.65 -0.22 -9.03
C GLY A 37 -3.45 0.58 -9.50
N GLN A 38 -2.80 0.08 -10.55
CA GLN A 38 -1.52 0.60 -11.05
C GLN A 38 -1.46 2.13 -11.22
N MET A 39 -2.57 2.79 -11.53
CA MET A 39 -2.61 4.24 -11.69
C MET A 39 -2.25 5.02 -10.42
N THR A 40 -2.36 4.41 -9.24
CA THR A 40 -1.98 5.01 -7.95
C THR A 40 -0.51 4.80 -7.61
N GLY A 41 0.25 4.09 -8.44
CA GLY A 41 1.66 3.76 -8.18
C GLY A 41 1.85 2.49 -7.34
N VAL A 42 0.83 1.62 -7.25
CA VAL A 42 1.06 0.24 -6.82
C VAL A 42 1.49 -0.63 -8.00
N GLU A 43 2.30 -1.65 -7.77
CA GLU A 43 2.74 -2.59 -8.81
C GLU A 43 2.48 -4.04 -8.40
N GLY A 44 1.83 -4.79 -9.29
CA GLY A 44 1.42 -6.18 -9.04
C GLY A 44 -0.09 -6.37 -8.91
N TYR A 45 -0.54 -7.59 -9.16
CA TYR A 45 -1.98 -7.93 -9.14
C TYR A 45 -2.55 -7.88 -7.72
N VAL A 46 -1.78 -8.36 -6.74
CA VAL A 46 -2.21 -8.41 -5.33
C VAL A 46 -2.31 -7.00 -4.75
N GLU A 47 -1.34 -6.14 -5.07
CA GLU A 47 -1.28 -4.74 -4.66
C GLU A 47 -2.39 -3.92 -5.32
N SER A 48 -2.69 -4.21 -6.59
CA SER A 48 -3.82 -3.60 -7.29
C SER A 48 -5.16 -4.01 -6.66
N ALA A 49 -5.32 -5.28 -6.28
CA ALA A 49 -6.51 -5.73 -5.56
C ALA A 49 -6.61 -5.12 -4.16
N ALA A 50 -5.50 -5.02 -3.43
CA ALA A 50 -5.45 -4.43 -2.10
C ALA A 50 -5.80 -2.93 -2.11
N SER A 51 -5.24 -2.15 -3.05
CA SER A 51 -5.63 -0.74 -3.22
C SER A 51 -7.10 -0.58 -3.59
N GLY A 52 -7.63 -1.46 -4.46
CA GLY A 52 -9.07 -1.52 -4.77
C GLY A 52 -9.95 -1.80 -3.56
N LEU A 53 -9.51 -2.71 -2.69
CA LEU A 53 -10.20 -3.02 -1.42
C LEU A 53 -10.25 -1.80 -0.50
N VAL A 54 -9.11 -1.14 -0.26
CA VAL A 54 -9.06 0.05 0.63
C VAL A 54 -9.90 1.20 0.07
N ALA A 55 -9.78 1.48 -1.24
CA ALA A 55 -10.56 2.51 -1.91
C ALA A 55 -12.07 2.21 -1.85
N GLY A 56 -12.47 0.95 -2.11
CA GLY A 56 -13.86 0.52 -2.09
C GLY A 56 -14.49 0.57 -0.71
N ILE A 57 -13.77 0.11 0.32
CA ILE A 57 -14.21 0.22 1.72
C ILE A 57 -14.45 1.69 2.07
N ASN A 58 -13.49 2.57 1.80
CA ASN A 58 -13.62 3.98 2.15
C ASN A 58 -14.68 4.72 1.33
N ALA A 59 -14.87 4.37 0.06
CA ALA A 59 -15.98 4.90 -0.75
C ALA A 59 -17.34 4.50 -0.17
N ALA A 60 -17.49 3.24 0.27
CA ALA A 60 -18.71 2.77 0.92
C ALA A 60 -18.94 3.44 2.28
N ARG A 61 -17.89 3.60 3.10
CA ARG A 61 -17.97 4.31 4.40
C ARG A 61 -18.36 5.77 4.22
N LEU A 62 -17.75 6.47 3.26
CA LEU A 62 -18.11 7.85 2.91
C LEU A 62 -19.59 7.96 2.54
N PHE A 63 -20.09 7.06 1.68
CA PHE A 63 -21.51 7.05 1.30
C PHE A 63 -22.45 6.84 2.49
N LYS A 64 -22.03 6.04 3.48
CA LYS A 64 -22.79 5.79 4.71
C LYS A 64 -22.60 6.87 5.80
N GLY A 65 -21.73 7.85 5.60
CA GLY A 65 -21.37 8.83 6.63
C GLY A 65 -20.56 8.23 7.79
N GLU A 66 -19.88 7.11 7.55
CA GLU A 66 -19.00 6.46 8.52
C GLU A 66 -17.59 7.08 8.51
N SER A 67 -16.83 6.87 9.58
CA SER A 67 -15.43 7.27 9.64
C SER A 67 -14.57 6.48 8.65
N GLU A 68 -13.49 7.11 8.20
CA GLU A 68 -12.52 6.51 7.30
C GLU A 68 -11.84 5.26 7.93
N ALA A 69 -11.60 4.25 7.10
CA ALA A 69 -10.82 3.06 7.42
C ALA A 69 -9.37 3.28 6.97
N VAL A 70 -8.50 3.62 7.92
CA VAL A 70 -7.05 3.76 7.69
C VAL A 70 -6.34 2.51 8.17
N PHE A 71 -5.83 1.72 7.23
CA PHE A 71 -5.13 0.47 7.55
C PHE A 71 -3.80 0.76 8.25
N PRO A 72 -3.41 0.00 9.29
CA PRO A 72 -2.18 0.27 10.04
C PRO A 72 -0.91 0.09 9.17
N GLU A 73 0.05 1.00 9.30
CA GLU A 73 1.36 0.96 8.62
C GLU A 73 2.22 -0.26 8.96
N THR A 74 1.86 -0.96 10.03
CA THR A 74 2.46 -2.23 10.43
C THR A 74 2.00 -3.40 9.56
N THR A 75 0.96 -3.21 8.75
CA THR A 75 0.42 -4.20 7.81
C THR A 75 0.95 -3.98 6.40
N ALA A 76 0.93 -5.02 5.56
CA ALA A 76 1.25 -4.91 4.13
C ALA A 76 0.33 -3.91 3.38
N ILE A 77 -0.95 -3.90 3.70
CA ILE A 77 -1.95 -3.03 3.06
C ILE A 77 -1.74 -1.57 3.47
N GLY A 78 -1.63 -1.33 4.78
CA GLY A 78 -1.46 0.03 5.31
C GLY A 78 -0.11 0.64 4.99
N SER A 79 0.98 -0.14 5.03
CA SER A 79 2.31 0.35 4.61
C SER A 79 2.35 0.74 3.13
N LEU A 80 1.71 -0.03 2.24
CA LEU A 80 1.62 0.31 0.83
C LEU A 80 0.81 1.60 0.61
N ALA A 81 -0.33 1.74 1.30
CA ALA A 81 -1.15 2.95 1.27
C ALA A 81 -0.41 4.18 1.83
N HIS A 82 0.37 4.00 2.90
CA HIS A 82 1.24 5.04 3.43
C HIS A 82 2.32 5.42 2.42
N TYR A 83 3.04 4.45 1.85
CA TYR A 83 4.10 4.72 0.88
C TYR A 83 3.61 5.55 -0.31
N ILE A 84 2.54 5.14 -0.98
CA ILE A 84 2.04 5.84 -2.18
C ILE A 84 1.55 7.26 -1.88
N THR A 85 1.33 7.61 -0.62
CA THR A 85 0.80 8.92 -0.20
C THR A 85 1.81 9.79 0.55
N HIS A 86 2.90 9.21 1.06
CA HIS A 86 3.89 9.89 1.92
C HIS A 86 5.32 9.86 1.36
N ALA A 87 5.57 9.12 0.27
CA ALA A 87 6.85 9.17 -0.41
C ALA A 87 7.14 10.58 -0.95
N ASP A 88 8.43 10.94 -1.07
CA ASP A 88 8.82 12.18 -1.74
C ASP A 88 8.35 12.13 -3.20
N SER A 89 7.42 13.01 -3.56
CA SER A 89 6.81 13.11 -4.90
C SER A 89 7.85 13.14 -6.02
N LYS A 90 8.99 13.81 -5.82
CA LYS A 90 10.06 13.91 -6.84
C LYS A 90 10.77 12.58 -7.09
N GLN A 91 10.74 11.68 -6.12
CA GLN A 91 11.37 10.37 -6.15
C GLN A 91 10.34 9.24 -6.19
N PHE A 92 9.06 9.57 -6.26
CA PHE A 92 7.98 8.59 -6.22
C PHE A 92 8.03 7.68 -7.44
N GLN A 93 8.09 6.37 -7.18
CA GLN A 93 8.07 5.33 -8.19
C GLN A 93 7.02 4.29 -7.81
N PRO A 94 6.40 3.62 -8.80
CA PRO A 94 5.52 2.51 -8.51
C PRO A 94 6.26 1.41 -7.76
N MET A 95 5.56 0.74 -6.84
CA MET A 95 6.21 -0.27 -6.00
C MET A 95 5.25 -1.39 -5.63
N ASN A 96 5.81 -2.60 -5.56
CA ASN A 96 5.16 -3.76 -4.98
C ASN A 96 5.37 -3.81 -3.45
N VAL A 97 4.59 -4.62 -2.75
CA VAL A 97 4.79 -4.76 -1.31
C VAL A 97 6.13 -5.43 -1.00
N ASN A 98 6.85 -4.91 -0.01
CA ASN A 98 8.08 -5.51 0.49
C ASN A 98 8.27 -5.20 1.99
N PHE A 99 9.11 -5.99 2.67
CA PHE A 99 9.35 -5.79 4.10
C PHE A 99 10.04 -4.47 4.45
N GLY A 100 10.59 -3.73 3.48
CA GLY A 100 11.25 -2.44 3.71
C GLY A 100 10.29 -1.28 3.91
N ILE A 101 9.01 -1.44 3.53
CA ILE A 101 7.98 -0.40 3.72
C ILE A 101 7.08 -0.66 4.92
N ILE A 102 7.07 -1.91 5.40
CA ILE A 102 6.32 -2.28 6.59
C ILE A 102 7.08 -1.75 7.81
N LYS A 103 6.38 -1.05 8.71
CA LYS A 103 6.98 -0.48 9.93
C LYS A 103 7.82 -1.53 10.67
N GLU A 104 9.05 -1.17 11.04
CA GLU A 104 9.96 -2.10 11.72
C GLU A 104 9.45 -2.50 13.12
N LEU A 105 10.00 -3.60 13.65
CA LEU A 105 9.74 -4.02 15.04
C LEU A 105 10.42 -3.04 16.00
N GLU A 106 9.76 -2.75 17.11
CA GLU A 106 10.35 -1.98 18.20
C GLU A 106 11.35 -2.85 19.00
N GLY A 107 12.36 -2.22 19.56
CA GLY A 107 13.37 -2.89 20.40
C GLY A 107 14.61 -3.38 19.66
N GLU A 108 15.24 -4.44 20.18
CA GLU A 108 16.51 -4.93 19.65
C GLU A 108 16.38 -5.52 18.25
N ARG A 109 17.30 -5.13 17.37
CA ARG A 109 17.32 -5.61 15.99
C ARG A 109 17.65 -7.10 15.92
N ILE A 110 16.70 -7.89 15.46
CA ILE A 110 16.90 -9.30 15.10
C ILE A 110 17.87 -9.36 13.90
N ARG A 111 19.04 -9.99 14.10
CA ARG A 111 20.07 -10.14 13.06
C ARG A 111 19.68 -11.13 11.98
N ASP A 112 19.02 -12.22 12.37
CA ASP A 112 18.55 -13.23 11.43
C ASP A 112 17.39 -12.68 10.58
N LYS A 113 17.61 -12.61 9.27
CA LYS A 113 16.67 -11.96 8.34
C LYS A 113 15.33 -12.71 8.29
N LYS A 114 15.36 -14.05 8.33
CA LYS A 114 14.17 -14.88 8.24
C LYS A 114 13.32 -14.73 9.50
N ALA A 115 13.92 -14.91 10.68
CA ALA A 115 13.25 -14.72 11.96
C ALA A 115 12.68 -13.31 12.13
N ARG A 116 13.41 -12.28 11.64
CA ARG A 116 12.91 -10.90 11.64
C ARG A 116 11.65 -10.74 10.78
N TYR A 117 11.64 -11.31 9.57
CA TYR A 117 10.50 -11.22 8.66
C TYR A 117 9.30 -12.01 9.16
N GLU A 118 9.53 -13.18 9.77
CA GLU A 118 8.48 -13.95 10.44
C GLU A 118 7.83 -13.13 11.57
N LYS A 119 8.64 -12.50 12.44
CA LYS A 119 8.13 -11.63 13.51
C LYS A 119 7.38 -10.40 13.00
N ILE A 120 7.87 -9.78 11.92
CA ILE A 120 7.15 -8.68 11.26
C ILE A 120 5.79 -9.14 10.74
N ALA A 121 5.72 -10.33 10.12
CA ALA A 121 4.49 -10.90 9.59
C ALA A 121 3.51 -11.28 10.70
N GLU A 122 3.97 -11.91 11.78
CA GLU A 122 3.15 -12.23 12.96
C GLU A 122 2.49 -10.97 13.53
N ARG A 123 3.28 -9.92 13.78
CA ARG A 123 2.76 -8.63 14.26
C ARG A 123 1.81 -7.98 13.25
N ALA A 124 2.13 -8.02 11.95
CA ALA A 124 1.27 -7.46 10.91
C ALA A 124 -0.10 -8.14 10.83
N LEU A 125 -0.15 -9.47 11.03
CA LEU A 125 -1.41 -10.22 11.05
C LEU A 125 -2.22 -9.90 12.31
N GLY A 126 -1.57 -9.81 13.49
CA GLY A 126 -2.24 -9.43 14.74
C GLY A 126 -2.86 -8.03 14.67
N ASP A 127 -2.10 -7.04 14.19
CA ASP A 127 -2.58 -5.66 14.05
C ASP A 127 -3.73 -5.56 13.01
N LEU A 128 -3.70 -6.41 11.97
CA LEU A 128 -4.78 -6.48 10.99
C LEU A 128 -6.05 -7.11 11.60
N GLU A 129 -5.92 -8.17 12.40
CA GLU A 129 -7.05 -8.77 13.11
C GLU A 129 -7.70 -7.77 14.07
N GLU A 130 -6.90 -7.04 14.85
CA GLU A 130 -7.40 -5.98 15.74
C GLU A 130 -8.14 -4.91 14.95
N PHE A 131 -7.56 -4.42 13.85
CA PHE A 131 -8.17 -3.43 12.97
C PHE A 131 -9.53 -3.88 12.40
N LEU A 132 -9.67 -5.15 12.03
CA LEU A 132 -10.92 -5.68 11.45
C LEU A 132 -12.04 -5.85 12.48
N THR A 133 -11.74 -5.81 13.78
CA THR A 133 -12.73 -5.92 14.86
C THR A 133 -13.35 -4.60 15.30
N VAL A 134 -12.84 -3.47 14.77
CA VAL A 134 -13.27 -2.10 15.09
C VAL A 134 -14.19 -1.54 14.01
#